data_AF-A0A954LSG2-F1
#
_entry.id   AF-A0A954LSG2-F1
#
_cell.length_a   1.000
_cell.length_b   1.000
_cell.length_c   1.000
_cell.angle_alpha   90.00
_cell.angle_beta   90.00
_cell.angle_gamma   90.00
#
_symmetry.space_group_name_H-M   'P 1'
#
loop_
_entity.id
_entity.type
_entity.pdbx_description
1 polymer ?
#
loop_
_entity_poly.entity_id
_entity_poly.type
_entity_poly.pdbx_seq_one_letter_code
_entity_poly.pdbx_strand_id
1 'polypeptide(L)'
;MQVAGRQFLFMIVVTFLHVACMPDVGYSDLVNAGDVAFIGFNIDGNDDFSIVLLADAGVGNVVHFNDNEWAGASFNGTSEGEISWTVTSALSAGTVVTFSSVRTAPTASSGTMSGGTMSLGSGEAIYAFTGTNATTPTTFLAALSTDEQVYNGTFGTLAGTGLTEGSTAVLIARNGTDPANGGAYSGSRSSEASFAEYVNLSNSNRIGNTAANWSVNYSTGTGFVPFDSTAFTLAQAAPEPSTLGMMAIASVAGLTLSSRRRSPVKACRPRDRRLRKMGELTESCHFRDLRG
;
A
#
# COMPACT_ATOMS: atom_id res chain seq x y z
N MET A 1 25.29 -54.88 67.88
CA MET A 1 24.02 -55.29 67.23
C MET A 1 23.00 -54.25 67.66
N GLN A 2 22.49 -53.31 66.87
CA GLN A 2 22.32 -53.16 65.42
C GLN A 2 22.11 -51.64 65.20
N VAL A 3 22.80 -51.03 64.22
CA VAL A 3 22.64 -49.60 63.88
C VAL A 3 21.47 -49.48 62.91
N ALA A 4 20.41 -48.75 63.29
CA ALA A 4 19.27 -48.48 62.41
C ALA A 4 19.47 -47.11 61.72
N GLY A 5 19.91 -47.16 60.45
CA GLY A 5 19.94 -45.99 59.56
C GLY A 5 18.54 -45.63 59.09
N ARG A 6 18.20 -44.34 59.18
CA ARG A 6 16.90 -43.80 58.74
C ARG A 6 17.18 -42.86 57.56
N GLN A 7 17.07 -43.40 56.35
CA GLN A 7 17.08 -42.60 55.13
C GLN A 7 15.63 -42.39 54.69
N PHE A 8 15.19 -41.13 54.58
CA PHE A 8 13.96 -40.79 53.88
C PHE A 8 14.19 -39.51 53.06
N LEU A 9 14.66 -39.77 51.84
CA LEU A 9 14.19 -39.25 50.56
C LEU A 9 13.59 -37.82 50.56
N PHE A 10 14.41 -36.83 50.17
CA PHE A 10 13.94 -35.55 49.65
C PHE A 10 13.39 -35.75 48.24
N MET A 11 12.08 -35.65 48.07
CA MET A 11 11.44 -35.62 46.76
C MET A 11 11.52 -34.19 46.21
N ILE A 12 12.55 -33.92 45.38
CA ILE A 12 12.69 -32.66 44.65
C ILE A 12 11.64 -32.65 43.54
N VAL A 13 10.59 -31.84 43.72
CA VAL A 13 9.67 -31.48 42.64
C VAL A 13 10.40 -30.49 41.74
N VAL A 14 11.00 -30.99 40.67
CA VAL A 14 11.52 -30.15 39.58
C VAL A 14 10.32 -29.72 38.74
N THR A 15 9.69 -28.60 39.10
CA THR A 15 8.83 -27.87 38.17
C THR A 15 9.70 -27.34 37.04
N PHE A 16 9.66 -28.01 35.89
CA PHE A 16 10.17 -27.51 34.62
C PHE A 16 9.31 -26.29 34.21
N LEU A 17 9.73 -25.10 34.64
CA LEU A 17 9.30 -23.85 34.03
C LEU A 17 9.83 -23.87 32.59
N HIS A 18 8.97 -24.27 31.67
CA HIS A 18 9.21 -24.08 30.25
C HIS A 18 9.12 -22.57 29.99
N VAL A 19 10.23 -21.87 30.15
CA VAL A 19 10.44 -20.60 29.47
C VAL A 19 10.51 -20.98 27.99
N ALA A 20 9.34 -21.01 27.34
CA ALA A 20 9.30 -20.92 25.89
C ALA A 20 10.01 -19.61 25.56
N CYS A 21 11.23 -19.71 25.02
CA CYS A 21 11.84 -18.63 24.28
C CYS A 21 10.93 -18.42 23.08
N MET A 22 9.86 -17.64 23.28
CA MET A 22 9.12 -17.09 22.17
C MET A 22 10.16 -16.26 21.42
N PRO A 23 10.33 -16.46 20.10
CA PRO A 23 11.12 -15.53 19.32
C PRO A 23 10.55 -14.15 19.62
N ASP A 24 11.40 -13.23 20.06
CA ASP A 24 11.10 -11.83 20.01
C ASP A 24 10.83 -11.55 18.53
N VAL A 25 9.55 -11.49 18.16
CA VAL A 25 9.16 -10.92 16.87
C VAL A 25 9.53 -9.46 17.02
N GLY A 26 10.79 -9.16 16.70
CA GLY A 26 11.34 -7.82 16.79
C GLY A 26 10.54 -6.94 15.85
N TYR A 27 9.56 -6.24 16.41
CA TYR A 27 8.85 -5.22 15.67
C TYR A 27 9.84 -4.11 15.35
N SER A 28 9.83 -3.64 14.10
CA SER A 28 10.69 -2.55 13.67
C SER A 28 10.20 -1.20 14.18
N ASP A 29 11.15 -0.28 14.33
CA ASP A 29 10.84 1.14 14.45
C ASP A 29 10.36 1.66 13.08
N LEU A 30 9.43 2.62 13.08
CA LEU A 30 9.02 3.32 11.85
C LEU A 30 10.10 4.35 11.49
N VAL A 31 11.02 3.98 10.59
CA VAL A 31 12.28 4.72 10.36
C VAL A 31 12.50 5.11 8.90
N ASN A 32 11.56 4.82 8.01
CA ASN A 32 11.68 5.13 6.59
C ASN A 32 10.45 5.88 6.06
N ALA A 33 10.69 6.69 5.03
CA ALA A 33 9.64 7.22 4.18
C ALA A 33 8.83 6.06 3.57
N GLY A 34 7.50 6.13 3.70
CA GLY A 34 6.60 5.10 3.23
C GLY A 34 6.35 3.94 4.20
N ASP A 35 6.89 3.96 5.43
CA ASP A 35 6.50 3.00 6.48
C ASP A 35 5.06 3.24 6.97
N VAL A 36 4.51 4.41 6.69
CA VAL A 36 3.12 4.81 6.92
C VAL A 36 2.60 5.47 5.64
N ALA A 37 1.29 5.42 5.39
CA ALA A 37 0.64 6.21 4.36
C ALA A 37 -0.73 6.71 4.82
N PHE A 38 -1.08 7.95 4.48
CA PHE A 38 -2.43 8.47 4.70
C PHE A 38 -3.42 7.84 3.70
N ILE A 39 -4.56 7.38 4.20
CA ILE A 39 -5.59 6.70 3.41
C ILE A 39 -6.99 7.29 3.59
N GLY A 40 -7.13 8.35 4.38
CA GLY A 40 -8.38 9.09 4.47
C GLY A 40 -8.25 10.35 5.31
N PHE A 41 -9.10 11.33 5.03
CA PHE A 41 -9.18 12.59 5.76
C PHE A 41 -10.61 13.15 5.69
N ASN A 42 -10.96 13.92 6.72
CA ASN A 42 -12.17 14.71 6.88
C ASN A 42 -11.76 16.01 7.55
N ILE A 43 -12.05 17.16 6.93
CA ILE A 43 -11.76 18.49 7.48
C ILE A 43 -13.02 19.24 7.95
N ASP A 44 -14.18 18.56 7.96
CA ASP A 44 -15.40 19.09 8.54
C ASP A 44 -15.68 18.50 9.92
N GLY A 45 -16.55 19.17 10.68
CA GLY A 45 -16.95 18.72 12.01
C GLY A 45 -15.79 18.84 12.99
N ASN A 46 -15.30 17.70 13.51
CA ASN A 46 -14.20 17.67 14.49
C ASN A 46 -12.86 17.25 13.89
N ASP A 47 -12.80 17.12 12.57
CA ASP A 47 -11.67 16.62 11.78
C ASP A 47 -11.21 15.21 12.14
N ASP A 48 -10.88 14.45 11.12
CA ASP A 48 -10.46 13.06 11.27
C ASP A 48 -9.49 12.69 10.14
N PHE A 49 -8.60 11.74 10.39
CA PHE A 49 -7.80 11.14 9.32
C PHE A 49 -7.53 9.67 9.62
N SER A 50 -7.02 8.94 8.63
CA SER A 50 -6.61 7.56 8.80
C SER A 50 -5.32 7.27 8.07
N ILE A 51 -4.54 6.36 8.65
CA ILE A 51 -3.29 5.86 8.09
C ILE A 51 -3.34 4.35 7.96
N VAL A 52 -2.53 3.81 7.06
CA VAL A 52 -2.12 2.42 7.06
C VAL A 52 -0.64 2.32 7.42
N LEU A 53 -0.29 1.33 8.24
CA LEU A 53 1.09 0.94 8.47
C LEU A 53 1.56 0.07 7.30
N LEU A 54 2.68 0.41 6.67
CA LEU A 54 3.31 -0.38 5.60
C LEU A 54 4.58 -1.10 6.08
N ALA A 55 4.97 -0.85 7.33
CA ALA A 55 5.93 -1.62 8.10
C ALA A 55 5.32 -2.00 9.47
N ASP A 56 5.89 -3.01 10.11
CA ASP A 56 5.52 -3.38 11.48
C ASP A 56 5.89 -2.24 12.44
N ALA A 57 5.00 -1.93 13.39
CA ALA A 57 5.22 -0.91 14.41
C ALA A 57 5.26 -1.53 15.82
N GLY A 58 6.41 -1.42 16.48
CA GLY A 58 6.63 -1.88 17.84
C GLY A 58 5.98 -1.00 18.90
N VAL A 59 5.81 -1.56 20.10
CA VAL A 59 5.37 -0.80 21.28
C VAL A 59 6.37 0.31 21.58
N GLY A 60 5.88 1.52 21.81
CA GLY A 60 6.70 2.68 22.09
C GLY A 60 7.09 3.50 20.86
N ASN A 61 6.81 3.01 19.64
CA ASN A 61 6.91 3.86 18.46
C ASN A 61 6.01 5.09 18.62
N VAL A 62 6.59 6.26 18.33
CA VAL A 62 5.88 7.54 18.36
C VAL A 62 5.91 8.15 16.96
N VAL A 63 4.72 8.45 16.44
CA VAL A 63 4.55 9.24 15.22
C VAL A 63 3.99 10.60 15.59
N HIS A 64 4.65 11.65 15.14
CA HIS A 64 4.17 13.02 15.25
C HIS A 64 3.41 13.40 13.98
N PHE A 65 2.32 14.14 14.15
CA PHE A 65 1.61 14.79 13.08
C PHE A 65 1.69 16.30 13.31
N ASN A 66 2.04 17.03 12.26
CA ASN A 66 2.15 18.48 12.27
C ASN A 66 1.57 19.04 10.97
N ASP A 67 0.70 20.04 11.08
CA ASP A 67 0.08 20.75 9.95
C ASP A 67 0.76 22.09 9.59
N ASN A 68 1.67 22.61 10.44
CA ASN A 68 2.46 23.81 10.17
C ASN A 68 3.22 23.68 8.84
N GLU A 69 3.47 24.81 8.16
CA GLU A 69 4.10 24.76 6.85
C GLU A 69 5.58 24.37 6.93
N TRP A 70 5.91 23.29 6.23
CA TRP A 70 7.30 22.86 6.10
C TRP A 70 8.08 23.76 5.14
N ALA A 71 9.21 24.30 5.58
CA ALA A 71 10.05 25.21 4.78
C ALA A 71 11.28 24.52 4.14
N GLY A 72 11.35 23.19 4.19
CA GLY A 72 12.44 22.40 3.59
C GLY A 72 13.51 21.92 4.57
N ALA A 73 13.59 22.54 5.76
CA ALA A 73 14.54 22.18 6.81
C ALA A 73 13.95 22.24 8.23
N SER A 74 12.93 23.06 8.43
CA SER A 74 12.15 23.15 9.65
C SER A 74 10.72 23.57 9.32
N PHE A 75 9.79 23.38 10.25
CA PHE A 75 8.51 24.08 10.21
C PHE A 75 8.76 25.58 10.40
N ASN A 76 8.04 26.43 9.67
CA ASN A 76 8.18 27.89 9.73
C ASN A 76 7.31 28.55 10.82
N GLY A 77 6.56 27.74 11.58
CA GLY A 77 5.67 28.17 12.63
C GLY A 77 5.46 27.10 13.71
N THR A 78 4.77 27.50 14.77
CA THR A 78 4.26 26.64 15.85
C THR A 78 2.85 27.08 16.25
N SER A 79 2.15 27.77 15.34
CA SER A 79 0.84 28.36 15.60
C SER A 79 -0.31 27.42 15.24
N GLU A 80 0.00 26.32 14.57
CA GLU A 80 -0.98 25.32 14.14
C GLU A 80 -0.95 24.07 15.05
N GLY A 81 -1.54 22.99 14.57
CA GLY A 81 -1.75 21.74 15.25
C GLY A 81 -0.54 20.81 15.36
N GLU A 82 -0.28 20.35 16.59
CA GLU A 82 0.75 19.37 16.88
C GLU A 82 0.17 18.26 17.75
N ILE A 83 0.07 17.06 17.19
CA ILE A 83 -0.40 15.87 17.90
C ILE A 83 0.60 14.72 17.74
N SER A 84 0.59 13.80 18.70
CA SER A 84 1.47 12.63 18.70
C SER A 84 0.67 11.38 18.98
N TRP A 85 1.02 10.30 18.29
CA TRP A 85 0.45 8.98 18.47
C TRP A 85 1.52 8.02 18.96
N THR A 86 1.24 7.29 20.03
CA THR A 86 2.12 6.26 20.59
C THR A 86 1.50 4.89 20.46
N VAL A 87 2.25 3.95 19.89
CA VAL A 87 1.86 2.54 19.78
C VAL A 87 1.95 1.87 21.14
N THR A 88 0.85 1.36 21.68
CA THR A 88 0.80 0.73 23.02
C THR A 88 0.73 -0.80 22.99
N SER A 89 0.43 -1.36 21.82
CA SER A 89 0.52 -2.79 21.50
C SER A 89 1.11 -2.93 20.11
N ALA A 90 1.96 -3.92 19.88
CA ALA A 90 2.61 -4.08 18.59
C ALA A 90 1.59 -4.28 17.45
N LEU A 91 1.79 -3.59 16.33
CA LEU A 91 0.88 -3.56 15.18
C LEU A 91 1.60 -4.01 13.92
N SER A 92 1.08 -5.02 13.23
CA SER A 92 1.69 -5.50 11.99
C SER A 92 1.41 -4.55 10.82
N ALA A 93 2.28 -4.60 9.81
CA ALA A 93 2.04 -3.98 8.52
C ALA A 93 0.68 -4.41 7.96
N GLY A 94 0.00 -3.45 7.33
CA GLY A 94 -1.37 -3.54 6.85
C GLY A 94 -2.43 -3.04 7.84
N THR A 95 -2.07 -2.81 9.10
CA THR A 95 -3.00 -2.28 10.10
C THR A 95 -3.43 -0.85 9.73
N VAL A 96 -4.74 -0.62 9.74
CA VAL A 96 -5.33 0.72 9.60
C VAL A 96 -5.57 1.31 10.98
N VAL A 97 -5.10 2.54 11.18
CA VAL A 97 -5.35 3.33 12.40
C VAL A 97 -6.13 4.57 12.02
N THR A 98 -7.24 4.81 12.72
CA THR A 98 -8.08 5.99 12.52
C THR A 98 -7.87 6.96 13.67
N PHE A 99 -7.77 8.24 13.34
CA PHE A 99 -7.60 9.35 14.26
C PHE A 99 -8.83 10.22 14.18
N SER A 100 -9.51 10.38 15.31
CA SER A 100 -10.82 11.02 15.34
C SER A 100 -10.87 12.21 16.28
N SER A 101 -11.70 13.18 15.89
CA SER A 101 -11.91 14.43 16.62
C SER A 101 -10.63 15.20 16.93
N VAL A 102 -9.71 15.24 15.95
CA VAL A 102 -8.37 15.81 16.18
C VAL A 102 -8.40 17.31 16.47
N ARG A 103 -9.46 18.01 16.06
CA ARG A 103 -9.68 19.44 16.36
C ARG A 103 -9.99 19.73 17.82
N THR A 104 -10.55 18.76 18.56
CA THR A 104 -11.13 19.00 19.89
C THR A 104 -10.62 18.05 20.97
N ALA A 105 -10.67 16.75 20.72
CA ALA A 105 -10.28 15.70 21.66
C ALA A 105 -9.73 14.50 20.88
N PRO A 106 -8.46 14.56 20.42
CA PRO A 106 -7.87 13.53 19.59
C PRO A 106 -7.96 12.15 20.23
N THR A 107 -8.47 11.18 19.47
CA THR A 107 -8.48 9.77 19.82
C THR A 107 -7.92 8.94 18.67
N ALA A 108 -7.40 7.76 18.98
CA ALA A 108 -6.95 6.79 17.98
C ALA A 108 -7.65 5.45 18.21
N SER A 109 -7.95 4.72 17.14
CA SER A 109 -8.55 3.37 17.24
C SER A 109 -7.63 2.33 17.90
N SER A 110 -6.32 2.59 17.89
CA SER A 110 -5.28 1.82 18.57
C SER A 110 -4.17 2.76 19.02
N GLY A 111 -3.43 2.40 20.06
CA GLY A 111 -2.44 3.28 20.67
C GLY A 111 -3.07 4.40 21.51
N THR A 112 -2.28 5.43 21.81
CA THR A 112 -2.72 6.58 22.61
C THR A 112 -2.28 7.89 21.98
N MET A 113 -3.15 8.90 22.05
CA MET A 113 -2.85 10.26 21.61
C MET A 113 -2.25 11.09 22.75
N SER A 114 -1.33 11.99 22.40
CA SER A 114 -0.79 13.03 23.27
C SER A 114 -0.50 14.29 22.44
N GLY A 115 -0.12 15.38 23.12
CA GLY A 115 0.06 16.69 22.48
C GLY A 115 -1.18 17.57 22.64
N GLY A 116 -1.42 18.44 21.65
CA GLY A 116 -2.53 19.38 21.64
C GLY A 116 -3.73 18.87 20.83
N THR A 117 -4.32 19.78 20.07
CA THR A 117 -5.30 19.50 19.02
C THR A 117 -4.71 19.90 17.68
N MET A 118 -5.35 19.49 16.60
CA MET A 118 -4.96 19.82 15.23
C MET A 118 -6.20 20.17 14.42
N SER A 119 -6.16 21.30 13.73
CA SER A 119 -7.27 21.77 12.89
C SER A 119 -6.89 21.55 11.45
N LEU A 120 -7.48 20.55 10.82
CA LEU A 120 -7.26 20.32 9.41
C LEU A 120 -8.02 21.39 8.63
N GLY A 121 -7.28 22.26 7.94
CA GLY A 121 -7.81 23.28 7.06
C GLY A 121 -7.83 22.85 5.61
N SER A 122 -8.59 23.61 4.85
CA SER A 122 -8.57 23.59 3.40
C SER A 122 -7.29 24.24 2.89
N GLY A 123 -6.54 23.58 2.00
CA GLY A 123 -5.32 24.17 1.45
C GLY A 123 -4.04 23.83 2.20
N GLU A 124 -4.13 22.99 3.23
CA GLU A 124 -3.02 22.68 4.13
C GLU A 124 -2.43 21.30 3.84
N ALA A 125 -1.36 20.97 4.56
CA ALA A 125 -0.76 19.65 4.54
C ALA A 125 -0.55 19.12 5.94
N ILE A 126 -0.66 17.81 6.10
CA ILE A 126 -0.29 17.11 7.33
C ILE A 126 0.96 16.30 7.04
N TYR A 127 1.98 16.45 7.87
CA TYR A 127 3.20 15.67 7.81
C TYR A 127 3.21 14.66 8.96
N ALA A 128 3.45 13.39 8.64
CA ALA A 128 3.70 12.33 9.60
C ALA A 128 5.19 12.02 9.67
N PHE A 129 5.78 12.05 10.86
CA PHE A 129 7.22 11.84 11.03
C PHE A 129 7.57 11.25 12.41
N THR A 130 8.74 10.64 12.51
CA THR A 130 9.40 10.39 13.80
C THR A 130 10.41 11.49 14.09
N GLY A 131 10.61 11.80 15.37
CA GLY A 131 11.41 12.95 15.77
C GLY A 131 11.62 12.99 17.28
N THR A 132 12.34 14.00 17.75
CA THR A 132 12.48 14.25 19.19
C THR A 132 11.23 14.85 19.81
N ASN A 133 10.42 15.56 19.01
CA ASN A 133 9.15 16.15 19.37
C ASN A 133 8.32 16.45 18.11
N ALA A 134 7.12 16.98 18.28
CA ALA A 134 6.18 17.29 17.20
C ALA A 134 6.57 18.49 16.31
N THR A 135 7.75 19.09 16.46
CA THR A 135 8.27 20.17 15.59
C THR A 135 9.67 19.90 15.03
N THR A 136 10.29 18.77 15.40
CA THR A 136 11.68 18.46 15.04
C THR A 136 11.76 17.07 14.40
N PRO A 137 11.47 16.96 13.09
CA PRO A 137 11.53 15.70 12.36
C PRO A 137 12.96 15.15 12.29
N THR A 138 13.09 13.84 12.52
CA THR A 138 14.28 13.06 12.17
C THR A 138 14.03 12.32 10.85
N THR A 139 12.85 11.71 10.70
CA THR A 139 12.44 10.99 9.49
C THR A 139 10.98 11.28 9.19
N PHE A 140 10.70 11.78 7.98
CA PHE A 140 9.32 11.84 7.48
C PHE A 140 8.87 10.48 6.96
N LEU A 141 7.68 10.07 7.37
CA LEU A 141 7.06 8.81 7.01
C LEU A 141 6.07 9.00 5.87
N ALA A 142 5.23 10.03 5.94
CA ALA A 142 4.22 10.36 4.94
C ALA A 142 3.81 11.83 4.99
N ALA A 143 3.14 12.29 3.94
CA ALA A 143 2.41 13.55 3.95
C ALA A 143 1.07 13.41 3.21
N LEU A 144 0.11 14.26 3.55
CA LEU A 144 -1.13 14.44 2.79
C LEU A 144 -1.38 15.94 2.63
N SER A 145 -1.76 16.37 1.43
CA SER A 145 -2.23 17.74 1.19
C SER A 145 -3.50 17.75 0.36
N THR A 146 -4.33 18.78 0.58
CA THR A 146 -5.57 19.04 -0.17
C THR A 146 -5.41 20.15 -1.21
N ASP A 147 -4.17 20.56 -1.49
CA ASP A 147 -3.88 21.64 -2.44
C ASP A 147 -2.49 21.51 -3.07
N GLU A 148 -2.45 21.53 -4.40
CA GLU A 148 -1.22 21.46 -5.19
C GLU A 148 -0.23 22.61 -4.91
N GLN A 149 -0.70 23.70 -4.29
CA GLN A 149 0.11 24.83 -3.87
C GLN A 149 1.00 24.55 -2.65
N VAL A 150 0.75 23.49 -1.89
CA VAL A 150 1.65 23.10 -0.79
C VAL A 150 2.93 22.50 -1.36
N TYR A 151 2.86 21.44 -2.17
CA TYR A 151 4.09 20.75 -2.59
C TYR A 151 4.94 21.54 -3.61
N ASN A 152 4.36 22.56 -4.24
CA ASN A 152 5.09 23.41 -5.19
C ASN A 152 5.91 24.54 -4.54
N GLY A 153 5.91 24.69 -3.20
CA GLY A 153 6.69 25.71 -2.51
C GLY A 153 5.90 26.93 -2.00
N THR A 154 4.60 27.04 -2.31
CA THR A 154 3.83 28.26 -1.97
C THR A 154 3.38 28.27 -0.52
N PHE A 155 2.79 27.17 -0.06
CA PHE A 155 2.25 27.00 1.30
C PHE A 155 2.89 25.80 2.04
N GLY A 156 4.08 25.39 1.59
CA GLY A 156 4.83 24.27 2.14
C GLY A 156 5.82 23.73 1.12
N THR A 157 6.44 22.57 1.38
CA THR A 157 7.27 21.87 0.39
C THR A 157 7.51 20.42 0.81
N LEU A 158 7.99 19.58 -0.10
CA LEU A 158 8.55 18.26 0.22
C LEU A 158 10.09 18.27 0.31
N ALA A 159 10.75 19.40 0.04
CA ALA A 159 12.20 19.51 0.09
C ALA A 159 12.74 19.02 1.45
N GLY A 160 13.83 18.24 1.45
CA GLY A 160 14.45 17.74 2.69
C GLY A 160 13.67 16.66 3.44
N THR A 161 12.45 16.31 3.01
CA THR A 161 11.64 15.28 3.69
C THR A 161 11.99 13.86 3.25
N GLY A 162 12.50 13.69 2.02
CA GLY A 162 12.66 12.38 1.39
C GLY A 162 11.34 11.77 0.88
N LEU A 163 10.21 12.48 1.04
CA LEU A 163 8.91 12.06 0.51
C LEU A 163 8.80 12.38 -0.98
N THR A 164 7.95 11.62 -1.68
CA THR A 164 7.68 11.79 -3.10
C THR A 164 6.19 11.96 -3.34
N GLU A 165 5.81 13.07 -4.00
CA GLU A 165 4.43 13.34 -4.41
C GLU A 165 3.89 12.21 -5.28
N GLY A 166 2.64 11.82 -5.03
CA GLY A 166 1.97 10.73 -5.73
C GLY A 166 2.45 9.34 -5.31
N SER A 167 3.28 9.26 -4.27
CA SER A 167 3.81 8.02 -3.68
C SER A 167 3.64 8.08 -2.15
N THR A 168 4.67 8.49 -1.41
CA THR A 168 4.67 8.62 0.05
C THR A 168 4.08 9.95 0.53
N ALA A 169 3.92 10.92 -0.37
CA ALA A 169 3.14 12.13 -0.15
C ALA A 169 1.89 12.12 -1.05
N VAL A 170 0.71 12.10 -0.43
CA VAL A 170 -0.59 12.11 -1.10
C VAL A 170 -0.98 13.54 -1.43
N LEU A 171 -1.30 13.82 -2.69
CA LEU A 171 -1.84 15.12 -3.10
C LEU A 171 -3.26 14.95 -3.65
N ILE A 172 -4.22 15.55 -2.96
CA ILE A 172 -5.60 15.69 -3.43
C ILE A 172 -5.72 17.09 -4.04
N ALA A 173 -5.69 17.18 -5.36
CA ALA A 173 -5.80 18.45 -6.06
C ALA A 173 -7.17 19.11 -5.85
N ARG A 174 -7.22 20.43 -5.99
CA ARG A 174 -8.49 21.19 -5.94
C ARG A 174 -9.40 20.85 -7.12
N ASN A 175 -10.70 21.03 -6.95
CA ASN A 175 -11.66 21.09 -8.05
C ASN A 175 -11.95 22.56 -8.39
N GLY A 176 -11.19 23.11 -9.34
CA GLY A 176 -11.24 24.53 -9.63
C GLY A 176 -10.71 25.35 -8.45
N THR A 177 -11.57 26.15 -7.83
CA THR A 177 -11.21 26.91 -6.62
C THR A 177 -11.52 26.17 -5.33
N ASP A 178 -12.11 24.98 -5.38
CA ASP A 178 -12.62 24.31 -4.18
C ASP A 178 -11.60 23.25 -3.72
N PRO A 179 -10.98 23.40 -2.54
CA PRO A 179 -10.15 22.35 -1.94
C PRO A 179 -11.03 21.20 -1.45
N ALA A 180 -10.45 20.01 -1.31
CA ALA A 180 -11.21 18.83 -0.87
C ALA A 180 -11.57 18.92 0.63
N ASN A 181 -12.84 18.66 0.96
CA ASN A 181 -13.32 18.59 2.34
C ASN A 181 -13.16 17.19 2.96
N GLY A 182 -13.03 16.17 2.13
CA GLY A 182 -12.69 14.83 2.59
C GLY A 182 -12.40 13.87 1.46
N GLY A 183 -11.79 12.76 1.81
CA GLY A 183 -11.50 11.71 0.87
C GLY A 183 -11.05 10.44 1.57
N ALA A 184 -11.14 9.33 0.84
CA ALA A 184 -10.64 8.04 1.29
C ALA A 184 -10.08 7.24 0.12
N TYR A 185 -9.03 6.48 0.40
CA TYR A 185 -8.46 5.50 -0.51
C TYR A 185 -9.50 4.43 -0.85
N SER A 186 -9.78 4.30 -2.15
CA SER A 186 -10.75 3.39 -2.75
C SER A 186 -10.13 2.31 -3.63
N GLY A 187 -8.80 2.29 -3.74
CA GLY A 187 -8.06 1.23 -4.43
C GLY A 187 -8.12 -0.11 -3.70
N SER A 188 -7.55 -1.15 -4.32
CA SER A 188 -7.46 -2.47 -3.72
C SER A 188 -6.55 -2.44 -2.49
N ARG A 189 -6.93 -3.17 -1.44
CA ARG A 189 -6.18 -3.35 -0.19
C ARG A 189 -5.60 -4.77 -0.06
N SER A 190 -5.59 -5.56 -1.14
CA SER A 190 -5.17 -6.98 -1.09
C SER A 190 -4.45 -7.48 -2.34
N SER A 191 -4.08 -6.59 -3.27
CA SER A 191 -3.53 -6.97 -4.58
C SER A 191 -2.01 -6.95 -4.65
N GLU A 192 -1.33 -6.43 -3.63
CA GLU A 192 0.09 -6.14 -3.73
C GLU A 192 0.98 -7.30 -3.28
N ALA A 193 2.09 -7.49 -3.96
CA ALA A 193 3.09 -8.50 -3.62
C ALA A 193 3.90 -8.16 -2.35
N SER A 194 3.96 -6.88 -1.97
CA SER A 194 4.57 -6.41 -0.72
C SER A 194 3.92 -5.09 -0.27
N PHE A 195 4.11 -4.70 0.99
CA PHE A 195 3.54 -3.44 1.47
C PHE A 195 4.17 -2.19 0.82
N ALA A 196 5.45 -2.26 0.44
CA ALA A 196 6.13 -1.19 -0.27
C ALA A 196 5.52 -0.90 -1.66
N GLU A 197 4.87 -1.90 -2.28
CA GLU A 197 4.18 -1.71 -3.56
C GLU A 197 2.96 -0.78 -3.45
N TYR A 198 2.35 -0.63 -2.26
CA TYR A 198 1.27 0.34 -2.06
C TYR A 198 1.73 1.80 -2.18
N VAL A 199 3.04 2.09 -2.15
CA VAL A 199 3.59 3.43 -2.38
C VAL A 199 4.52 3.49 -3.59
N ASN A 200 4.72 2.40 -4.32
CA ASN A 200 5.58 2.37 -5.49
C ASN A 200 4.97 3.19 -6.63
N LEU A 201 5.69 4.23 -7.13
CA LEU A 201 5.23 5.11 -8.21
C LEU A 201 4.81 4.39 -9.49
N SER A 202 5.45 3.25 -9.80
CA SER A 202 5.12 2.46 -10.99
C SER A 202 3.83 1.66 -10.85
N ASN A 203 3.34 1.48 -9.62
CA ASN A 203 2.13 0.75 -9.34
C ASN A 203 0.89 1.64 -9.58
N SER A 204 -0.06 1.14 -10.36
CA SER A 204 -1.32 1.84 -10.62
C SER A 204 -2.27 1.80 -9.42
N ASN A 205 -2.16 0.79 -8.55
CA ASN A 205 -2.94 0.67 -7.31
C ASN A 205 -2.28 1.39 -6.12
N ARG A 206 -1.17 2.13 -6.31
CA ARG A 206 -0.52 2.84 -5.20
C ARG A 206 -1.47 3.88 -4.56
N ILE A 207 -1.28 4.11 -3.26
CA ILE A 207 -2.05 5.05 -2.44
C ILE A 207 -1.93 6.46 -2.98
N GLY A 208 -0.74 6.90 -3.38
CA GLY A 208 -0.56 8.24 -3.95
C GLY A 208 -1.14 8.46 -5.35
N ASN A 209 -1.72 7.45 -6.01
CA ASN A 209 -2.42 7.64 -7.29
C ASN A 209 -3.85 8.14 -7.07
N THR A 210 -3.97 9.41 -6.69
CA THR A 210 -5.23 10.04 -6.27
C THR A 210 -6.26 10.17 -7.39
N ALA A 211 -5.83 10.20 -8.64
CA ALA A 211 -6.73 10.24 -9.79
C ALA A 211 -7.53 8.93 -9.98
N ALA A 212 -7.00 7.79 -9.55
CA ALA A 212 -7.61 6.47 -9.78
C ALA A 212 -8.12 5.79 -8.51
N ASN A 213 -7.45 6.02 -7.38
CA ASN A 213 -7.62 5.21 -6.17
C ASN A 213 -8.17 6.01 -4.98
N TRP A 214 -8.81 7.15 -5.23
CA TRP A 214 -9.43 7.96 -4.17
C TRP A 214 -10.85 8.35 -4.54
N SER A 215 -11.73 8.25 -3.56
CA SER A 215 -13.03 8.92 -3.57
C SER A 215 -12.87 10.23 -2.82
N VAL A 216 -13.26 11.35 -3.43
CA VAL A 216 -13.05 12.71 -2.89
C VAL A 216 -14.37 13.49 -2.91
N ASN A 217 -14.61 14.29 -1.88
CA ASN A 217 -15.74 15.21 -1.80
C ASN A 217 -15.23 16.64 -1.49
N TYR A 218 -15.70 17.60 -2.27
CA TYR A 218 -15.29 19.02 -2.21
C TYR A 218 -16.34 19.91 -1.52
N SER A 219 -17.31 19.31 -0.85
CA SER A 219 -18.39 20.03 -0.16
C SER A 219 -18.57 19.54 1.27
N THR A 220 -18.37 18.24 1.52
CA THR A 220 -18.28 17.74 2.88
C THR A 220 -17.38 16.52 3.05
N GLY A 221 -16.60 16.47 4.12
CA GLY A 221 -15.78 15.33 4.52
C GLY A 221 -16.46 14.33 5.45
N THR A 222 -17.52 14.75 6.15
CA THR A 222 -18.19 13.90 7.16
C THR A 222 -18.77 12.60 6.59
N GLY A 223 -19.01 12.54 5.27
CA GLY A 223 -19.46 11.34 4.57
C GLY A 223 -18.44 10.19 4.53
N PHE A 224 -17.16 10.46 4.87
CA PHE A 224 -16.11 9.44 4.95
C PHE A 224 -15.91 8.88 6.36
N VAL A 225 -16.61 9.41 7.37
CA VAL A 225 -16.48 9.00 8.77
C VAL A 225 -17.69 8.12 9.16
N PRO A 226 -17.48 6.93 9.78
CA PRO A 226 -16.18 6.34 10.11
C PRO A 226 -15.43 5.82 8.87
N PHE A 227 -14.09 5.96 8.88
CA PHE A 227 -13.24 5.43 7.80
C PHE A 227 -13.28 3.90 7.76
N ASP A 228 -13.11 3.32 6.57
CA ASP A 228 -12.95 1.89 6.39
C ASP A 228 -11.65 1.39 7.06
N SER A 229 -11.82 0.63 8.14
CA SER A 229 -10.75 0.06 8.97
C SER A 229 -10.25 -1.31 8.49
N THR A 230 -10.69 -1.78 7.32
CA THR A 230 -10.23 -3.05 6.74
C THR A 230 -8.72 -3.01 6.51
N ALA A 231 -8.01 -3.94 7.13
CA ALA A 231 -6.56 -4.04 7.00
C ALA A 231 -6.12 -4.28 5.55
N PHE A 232 -4.98 -3.70 5.18
CA PHE A 232 -4.30 -4.03 3.96
C PHE A 232 -3.63 -5.40 4.13
N THR A 233 -3.66 -6.18 3.06
CA THR A 233 -3.08 -7.51 3.00
C THR A 233 -2.26 -7.63 1.72
N LEU A 234 -1.41 -8.66 1.67
CA LEU A 234 -0.68 -9.00 0.46
C LEU A 234 -1.51 -9.95 -0.39
N ALA A 235 -1.30 -9.90 -1.71
CA ALA A 235 -1.87 -10.88 -2.62
C ALA A 235 -1.47 -12.28 -2.17
N GLN A 236 -2.47 -13.14 -1.95
CA GLN A 236 -2.20 -14.55 -1.73
C GLN A 236 -1.58 -15.12 -3.01
N ALA A 237 -0.45 -15.82 -2.86
CA ALA A 237 0.10 -16.58 -3.96
C ALA A 237 -0.99 -17.52 -4.50
N ALA A 238 -1.21 -17.51 -5.80
CA ALA A 238 -2.11 -18.47 -6.43
C ALA A 238 -1.67 -19.88 -6.00
N PRO A 239 -2.60 -20.76 -5.57
CA PRO A 239 -2.22 -22.12 -5.20
C PRO A 239 -1.56 -22.77 -6.41
N GLU A 240 -0.30 -23.19 -6.25
CA GLU A 240 0.40 -23.98 -7.27
C GLU A 240 -0.51 -25.15 -7.68
N PRO A 241 -0.75 -25.38 -8.98
CA PRO A 241 -1.58 -26.49 -9.40
C PRO A 241 -0.98 -27.77 -8.85
N SER A 242 -1.72 -28.44 -7.96
CA SER A 242 -1.27 -29.69 -7.35
C SER A 242 -0.78 -30.65 -8.45
N THR A 243 0.40 -31.24 -8.26
CA THR A 243 1.02 -32.18 -9.23
C THR A 243 0.14 -33.40 -9.53
N LEU A 244 -0.89 -33.68 -8.72
CA LEU A 244 -1.93 -34.66 -9.03
C LEU A 244 -2.73 -34.31 -10.30
N GLY A 245 -2.92 -33.03 -10.62
CA GLY A 245 -3.62 -32.59 -11.83
C GLY A 245 -2.80 -32.79 -13.13
N MET A 246 -1.47 -32.77 -13.04
CA MET A 246 -0.59 -32.97 -14.21
C MET A 246 -0.40 -34.45 -14.58
N MET A 247 -0.61 -35.41 -13.66
CA MET A 247 -0.58 -36.84 -14.01
C MET A 247 -1.86 -37.35 -14.68
N ALA A 248 -2.98 -36.62 -14.60
CA ALA A 248 -4.25 -37.05 -15.18
C ALA A 248 -4.35 -36.84 -16.71
N ILE A 249 -3.45 -36.05 -17.31
CA ILE A 249 -3.43 -35.77 -18.76
C ILE A 249 -2.45 -36.67 -19.54
N ALA A 250 -1.57 -37.41 -18.87
CA ALA A 250 -0.62 -38.32 -19.52
C ALA A 250 -1.17 -39.75 -19.73
N SER A 251 -2.33 -40.10 -19.16
CA SER A 251 -2.90 -41.45 -19.23
C SER A 251 -3.99 -41.63 -20.31
N VAL A 252 -4.40 -40.57 -21.02
CA VAL A 252 -5.39 -40.66 -22.11
C VAL A 252 -4.75 -40.87 -23.50
N ALA A 253 -3.42 -40.75 -23.65
CA ALA A 253 -2.74 -40.93 -24.94
C ALA A 253 -2.23 -42.37 -25.21
N GLY A 254 -2.55 -43.35 -24.36
CA GLY A 254 -1.95 -44.69 -24.39
C GLY A 254 -2.73 -45.80 -25.13
N LEU A 255 -3.99 -45.59 -25.51
CA LEU A 255 -4.79 -46.65 -26.16
C LEU A 255 -5.36 -46.20 -27.51
N THR A 256 -4.66 -46.54 -28.59
CA THR A 256 -5.20 -47.13 -29.84
C THR A 256 -4.09 -47.22 -30.91
N LEU A 257 -3.16 -48.15 -30.75
CA LEU A 257 -2.41 -48.69 -31.89
C LEU A 257 -2.99 -50.06 -32.25
N SER A 258 -4.07 -50.08 -33.02
CA SER A 258 -4.50 -51.30 -33.73
C SER A 258 -4.16 -51.16 -35.20
N SER A 259 -3.38 -52.11 -35.68
CA SER A 259 -2.79 -52.19 -37.01
C SER A 259 -3.84 -52.22 -38.12
N ARG A 260 -3.68 -51.39 -39.15
CA ARG A 260 -4.19 -51.69 -40.49
C ARG A 260 -3.07 -51.64 -41.52
N ARG A 261 -2.71 -52.83 -42.00
CA ARG A 261 -1.84 -53.08 -43.16
C ARG A 261 -2.37 -52.32 -44.38
N ARG A 262 -1.51 -51.57 -45.08
CA ARG A 262 -1.79 -51.07 -46.43
C ARG A 262 -0.98 -51.88 -47.44
N SER A 263 -1.68 -52.44 -48.42
CA SER A 263 -1.11 -53.05 -49.64
C SER A 263 -0.73 -51.97 -50.66
N PRO A 264 0.20 -52.26 -51.60
CA PRO A 264 0.78 -51.24 -52.47
C PRO A 264 -0.07 -51.03 -53.73
N VAL A 265 -0.36 -49.77 -54.07
CA VAL A 265 -0.94 -49.40 -55.37
C VAL A 265 0.18 -48.89 -56.29
N LYS A 266 0.27 -49.53 -57.45
CA LYS A 266 1.19 -49.23 -58.55
C LYS A 266 0.86 -47.91 -59.25
N ALA A 267 1.93 -47.35 -59.80
CA ALA A 267 2.11 -46.13 -60.57
C ALA A 267 1.06 -45.79 -61.65
N CYS A 268 0.89 -44.48 -61.88
CA CYS A 268 0.71 -43.92 -63.22
C CYS A 268 1.18 -42.43 -63.27
N ARG A 269 2.26 -42.14 -64.00
CA ARG A 269 2.52 -40.86 -64.71
C ARG A 269 1.93 -41.04 -66.14
N PRO A 270 1.66 -40.02 -67.00
CA PRO A 270 2.38 -38.72 -67.13
C PRO A 270 1.53 -37.51 -67.62
N ARG A 271 2.10 -36.30 -67.67
CA ARG A 271 2.36 -35.53 -68.92
C ARG A 271 2.73 -34.07 -68.66
N ASP A 272 3.87 -33.69 -69.22
CA ASP A 272 4.32 -32.33 -69.44
C ASP A 272 3.32 -31.50 -70.25
N ARG A 273 3.18 -30.21 -69.90
CA ARG A 273 3.06 -29.16 -70.91
C ARG A 273 3.81 -27.90 -70.51
N ARG A 274 4.68 -27.52 -71.44
CA ARG A 274 5.67 -26.45 -71.41
C ARG A 274 5.06 -25.05 -71.64
N LEU A 275 5.77 -24.06 -71.06
CA LEU A 275 6.29 -22.82 -71.67
C LEU A 275 5.45 -21.52 -71.75
N ARG A 276 6.14 -20.44 -71.31
CA ARG A 276 6.17 -19.01 -71.74
C ARG A 276 5.10 -18.06 -71.14
N LYS A 277 5.33 -16.76 -70.90
CA LYS A 277 6.48 -15.83 -70.76
C LYS A 277 5.86 -14.42 -70.54
N MET A 278 6.43 -13.60 -69.64
CA MET A 278 6.52 -12.11 -69.65
C MET A 278 5.30 -11.16 -69.64
N GLY A 279 5.50 -10.02 -68.94
CA GLY A 279 4.83 -8.71 -69.10
C GLY A 279 3.74 -8.44 -68.07
N GLU A 280 3.89 -7.61 -67.02
CA GLU A 280 4.03 -6.14 -66.98
C GLU A 280 2.73 -5.39 -67.36
N LEU A 281 2.50 -4.22 -66.71
CA LEU A 281 1.40 -3.23 -66.81
C LEU A 281 0.37 -3.30 -65.65
N THR A 282 0.43 -2.43 -64.63
CA THR A 282 -0.01 -1.01 -64.52
C THR A 282 -1.52 -0.80 -64.46
N GLU A 283 -1.99 -0.14 -63.39
CA GLU A 283 -3.01 0.94 -63.30
C GLU A 283 -3.31 1.14 -61.79
N SER A 284 -2.92 2.20 -61.09
CA SER A 284 -3.33 3.62 -61.16
C SER A 284 -4.84 3.84 -61.20
N CYS A 285 -5.42 4.28 -60.09
CA CYS A 285 -6.58 5.17 -60.12
C CYS A 285 -6.49 6.19 -58.98
N HIS A 286 -6.30 7.44 -59.40
CA HIS A 286 -6.23 8.66 -58.62
C HIS A 286 -7.66 9.24 -58.59
N PHE A 287 -8.13 9.78 -57.46
CA PHE A 287 -9.07 10.90 -57.50
C PHE A 287 -8.79 11.88 -56.36
N ARG A 288 -8.22 13.02 -56.74
CA ARG A 288 -8.29 14.27 -55.99
C ARG A 288 -9.62 14.92 -56.37
N ASP A 289 -10.31 15.53 -55.41
CA ASP A 289 -11.13 16.70 -55.72
C ASP A 289 -10.80 17.84 -54.76
N LEU A 290 -10.84 19.04 -55.32
CA LEU A 290 -10.37 20.32 -54.78
C LEU A 290 -11.57 21.25 -54.51
N ARG A 291 -11.32 22.17 -53.58
CA ARG A 291 -11.88 23.53 -53.42
C ARG A 291 -13.03 23.72 -52.44
N GLY A 292 -12.86 24.79 -51.67
CA GLY A 292 -13.76 25.39 -50.68
C GLY A 292 -12.94 26.12 -49.66
#